data_AF-A0AAD7J513-F1
#
_entry.id   AF-A0AAD7J513-F1
#
_cell.length_a   1.000
_cell.length_b   1.000
_cell.length_c   1.000
_cell.angle_alpha   90.00
_cell.angle_beta   90.00
_cell.angle_gamma   90.00
#
_symmetry.space_group_name_H-M   'P 1'
#
loop_
_entity.id
_entity.type
_entity.pdbx_description
1 polymer ?
#
loop_
_entity_poly.entity_id
_entity_poly.type
_entity_poly.pdbx_seq_one_letter_code
_entity_poly.pdbx_strand_id
1 'polypeptide(L)'
;MFCGDDGPDSPVIPSNMKQLRMCRWRESRSRWHRVSPDRNYGEEEFPPSTFELVTWNVSFDTPMVRERMDCVLRHLERVVFKCRDGEAPEPCVVLLQEVHAPHGLDVILKDEWVREHFLVAPVETSQWPEGAAYGNVTLVEKSIPVHDAHILDFGVSEMQRTGLMVDIRLGAPKPHDYDVILRVANTHLESLRGAADRARPLELQLLTKFIKGPGVRGGLIAGDMNPIGPMDASIPTVLGLRDAWRKGDKDERGFTWGQQPPREFPAARFDKVLYLPRKGFRVDEPQRIGVGLKLSSERLPGGISNGCHSSHSLSDTMMNSLLFAAALIAGAAAQLTINTPSGTNSAAECEPFAITWSGGVGASVRELARPFLFNFPISQHPTSSVTTSPAGTTPIATFNDETGTTQTWTVNATVGASLLFGIRDSTGVTATTAAFQVVTGSGDSCLTAGASSDTTTGATTAGTTTAGTTTAGATTAATTGTTTSPAASKATGSTSAAASKASSSSTTSSSAGQAVSAPAGVLPAFVAVLGAGLIALLA
;
A
#
# COMPACT_ATOMS: atom_id res chain seq x y z
N MET A 1 -22.05 0.41 10.96
CA MET A 1 -22.28 1.85 10.86
C MET A 1 -20.92 2.51 10.81
N PHE A 2 -20.37 2.70 9.61
CA PHE A 2 -19.09 3.39 9.41
C PHE A 2 -19.39 4.79 8.93
N CYS A 3 -19.75 5.64 9.89
CA CYS A 3 -19.79 7.07 9.75
C CYS A 3 -18.86 7.59 10.84
N GLY A 4 -17.58 7.78 10.50
CA GLY A 4 -16.90 8.93 11.05
C GLY A 4 -17.67 10.13 10.52
N ASP A 5 -18.16 10.98 11.42
CA ASP A 5 -18.85 12.21 11.06
C ASP A 5 -17.79 13.23 10.65
N ASP A 6 -17.12 12.94 9.54
CA ASP A 6 -16.27 13.90 8.85
C ASP A 6 -17.22 14.96 8.32
N GLY A 7 -17.25 16.11 9.01
CA GLY A 7 -18.19 17.21 8.71
C GLY A 7 -18.11 17.63 7.23
N PRO A 8 -19.16 18.28 6.70
CA PRO A 8 -19.38 18.49 5.26
C PRO A 8 -18.27 19.24 4.51
N ASP A 9 -17.31 19.82 5.24
CA ASP A 9 -16.17 20.59 4.73
C ASP A 9 -14.85 19.78 4.65
N SER A 10 -14.85 18.49 4.99
CA SER A 10 -13.66 17.64 4.86
C SER A 10 -13.32 17.40 3.38
N PRO A 11 -12.11 17.75 2.90
CA PRO A 11 -11.80 17.69 1.47
C PRO A 11 -11.76 16.25 0.97
N VAL A 12 -12.69 15.90 0.08
CA VAL A 12 -12.71 14.61 -0.61
C VAL A 12 -11.51 14.55 -1.57
N ILE A 13 -10.48 13.79 -1.22
CA ILE A 13 -9.39 13.49 -2.16
C ILE A 13 -9.92 12.48 -3.18
N PRO A 14 -10.04 12.86 -4.47
CA PRO A 14 -10.65 11.98 -5.48
C PRO A 14 -9.74 10.79 -5.77
N SER A 15 -10.32 9.60 -5.84
CA SER A 15 -9.61 8.42 -6.36
C SER A 15 -9.54 8.47 -7.89
N ASN A 16 -8.40 8.11 -8.46
CA ASN A 16 -8.17 8.17 -9.90
C ASN A 16 -8.25 6.76 -10.51
N MET A 17 -9.11 6.57 -11.52
CA MET A 17 -9.27 5.27 -12.19
C MET A 17 -8.70 5.32 -13.60
N LYS A 18 -7.67 4.52 -13.87
CA LYS A 18 -7.01 4.38 -15.17
C LYS A 18 -7.42 3.05 -15.80
N GLN A 19 -7.95 3.06 -17.02
CA GLN A 19 -8.10 1.82 -17.78
C GLN A 19 -6.70 1.32 -18.18
N LEU A 20 -6.42 0.06 -17.87
CA LEU A 20 -5.25 -0.65 -18.31
C LEU A 20 -5.58 -1.56 -19.50
N ARG A 21 -4.54 -2.07 -20.14
CA ARG A 21 -4.67 -3.17 -21.11
C ARG A 21 -3.74 -4.27 -20.62
N MET A 22 -4.26 -5.48 -20.50
CA MET A 22 -3.38 -6.65 -20.37
C MET A 22 -2.46 -6.71 -21.58
N CYS A 23 -1.18 -6.99 -21.33
CA CYS A 23 -0.17 -7.11 -22.36
C CYS A 23 0.31 -8.56 -22.46
N ARG A 24 0.49 -9.04 -23.69
CA ARG A 24 1.20 -10.30 -23.95
C ARG A 24 2.55 -10.02 -24.58
N TRP A 25 3.55 -10.83 -24.26
CA TRP A 25 4.81 -10.80 -25.00
C TRP A 25 4.56 -11.22 -26.46
N ARG A 26 5.25 -10.57 -27.41
CA ARG A 26 5.28 -10.97 -28.81
C ARG A 26 6.72 -11.19 -29.23
N GLU A 27 7.11 -12.46 -29.35
CA GLU A 27 8.47 -12.85 -29.70
C GLU A 27 8.93 -12.23 -31.03
N SER A 28 8.09 -12.30 -32.07
CA SER A 28 8.33 -11.71 -33.40
C SER A 28 8.48 -10.18 -33.44
N ARG A 29 8.34 -9.49 -32.31
CA ARG A 29 8.59 -8.05 -32.16
C ARG A 29 9.41 -7.70 -30.92
N SER A 30 9.91 -8.72 -30.21
CA SER A 30 10.65 -8.63 -28.93
C SER A 30 10.10 -7.56 -27.98
N ARG A 31 8.76 -7.51 -27.82
CA ARG A 31 8.10 -6.50 -26.98
C ARG A 31 6.77 -6.97 -26.40
N TRP A 32 6.42 -6.38 -25.27
CA TRP A 32 5.07 -6.44 -24.71
C TRP A 32 4.06 -5.72 -25.61
N HIS A 33 2.90 -6.31 -25.80
CA HIS A 33 1.86 -5.79 -26.67
C HIS A 33 0.49 -5.90 -26.00
N ARG A 34 -0.16 -4.74 -25.83
CA ARG A 34 -1.55 -4.60 -25.37
C ARG A 34 -2.46 -5.51 -26.22
N VAL A 35 -3.25 -6.36 -25.58
CA VAL A 35 -4.23 -7.19 -26.29
C VAL A 35 -5.54 -6.41 -26.46
N SER A 36 -6.21 -6.62 -27.59
CA SER A 36 -7.57 -6.13 -27.80
C SER A 36 -8.55 -7.05 -27.06
N PRO A 37 -9.59 -6.53 -26.37
CA PRO A 37 -10.61 -7.36 -25.72
C PRO A 37 -11.15 -8.47 -26.63
N ASP A 38 -11.42 -8.13 -27.89
CA ASP A 38 -12.02 -9.04 -28.88
C ASP A 38 -11.03 -10.01 -29.55
N ARG A 39 -9.72 -9.88 -29.30
CA ARG A 39 -8.66 -10.72 -29.92
C ARG A 39 -7.87 -11.56 -28.92
N ASN A 40 -8.39 -11.70 -27.71
CA ASN A 40 -7.80 -12.61 -26.73
C ASN A 40 -8.07 -14.08 -27.09
N TYR A 41 -9.15 -14.41 -27.82
CA TYR A 41 -9.65 -15.78 -28.06
C TYR A 41 -9.88 -16.07 -29.53
N GLY A 42 -9.70 -17.34 -29.94
CA GLY A 42 -10.30 -17.88 -31.14
C GLY A 42 -11.80 -18.15 -30.91
N GLU A 43 -12.59 -18.16 -31.99
CA GLU A 43 -14.05 -18.38 -31.91
C GLU A 43 -14.45 -19.79 -31.41
N GLU A 44 -13.48 -20.72 -31.31
CA GLU A 44 -13.69 -22.13 -30.93
C GLU A 44 -13.16 -22.50 -29.52
N GLU A 45 -12.49 -21.59 -28.80
CA GLU A 45 -11.96 -21.88 -27.44
C GLU A 45 -12.98 -21.54 -26.34
N PHE A 46 -13.42 -22.57 -25.62
CA PHE A 46 -14.33 -22.42 -24.48
C PHE A 46 -13.58 -21.87 -23.25
N PRO A 47 -14.14 -20.86 -22.55
CA PRO A 47 -13.50 -20.31 -21.36
C PRO A 47 -13.48 -21.34 -20.20
N PRO A 48 -12.42 -21.37 -19.39
CA PRO A 48 -12.30 -22.33 -18.29
C PRO A 48 -13.39 -22.10 -17.24
N SER A 49 -13.81 -23.17 -16.56
CA SER A 49 -14.83 -23.10 -15.50
C SER A 49 -14.27 -22.95 -14.09
N THR A 50 -12.95 -23.12 -13.95
CA THR A 50 -12.18 -23.03 -12.71
C THR A 50 -10.82 -22.42 -13.02
N PHE A 51 -10.22 -21.73 -12.04
CA PHE A 51 -8.84 -21.26 -12.13
C PHE A 51 -8.20 -21.25 -10.74
N GLU A 52 -6.87 -21.37 -10.66
CA GLU A 52 -6.11 -21.25 -9.42
C GLU A 52 -5.75 -19.78 -9.14
N LEU A 53 -5.88 -19.32 -7.90
CA LEU A 53 -5.57 -17.95 -7.48
C LEU A 53 -4.42 -17.95 -6.49
N VAL A 54 -3.33 -17.26 -6.85
CA VAL A 54 -2.22 -16.95 -5.95
C VAL A 54 -2.24 -15.46 -5.60
N THR A 55 -1.96 -15.12 -4.34
CA THR A 55 -1.64 -13.75 -3.94
C THR A 55 -0.40 -13.72 -3.05
N TRP A 56 0.47 -12.73 -3.24
CA TRP A 56 1.73 -12.63 -2.52
C TRP A 56 2.28 -11.19 -2.45
N ASN A 57 2.41 -10.65 -1.24
CA ASN A 57 3.28 -9.49 -0.98
C ASN A 57 4.76 -9.93 -1.09
N VAL A 58 5.48 -9.40 -2.09
CA VAL A 58 6.88 -9.79 -2.37
C VAL A 58 7.92 -8.89 -1.70
N SER A 59 7.52 -7.98 -0.80
CA SER A 59 8.39 -7.08 0.00
C SER A 59 9.38 -6.26 -0.84
N PHE A 60 8.99 -5.05 -1.27
CA PHE A 60 9.81 -4.24 -2.18
C PHE A 60 11.07 -3.72 -1.49
N ASP A 61 10.96 -3.41 -0.20
CA ASP A 61 11.99 -2.80 0.65
C ASP A 61 13.19 -3.72 0.93
N THR A 62 13.02 -5.01 0.69
CA THR A 62 13.94 -6.04 1.15
C THR A 62 15.07 -6.25 0.12
N PRO A 63 16.36 -6.26 0.54
CA PRO A 63 17.51 -6.39 -0.36
C PRO A 63 17.47 -7.59 -1.31
N MET A 64 18.30 -7.54 -2.35
CA MET A 64 18.38 -8.57 -3.41
C MET A 64 17.06 -8.72 -4.19
N VAL A 65 16.39 -7.60 -4.47
CA VAL A 65 15.10 -7.51 -5.20
C VAL A 65 15.04 -8.39 -6.45
N ARG A 66 16.13 -8.44 -7.25
CA ARG A 66 16.15 -9.22 -8.49
C ARG A 66 16.21 -10.72 -8.23
N GLU A 67 17.16 -11.17 -7.41
CA GLU A 67 17.30 -12.56 -7.01
C GLU A 67 16.04 -13.06 -6.27
N ARG A 68 15.42 -12.23 -5.43
CA ARG A 68 14.15 -12.55 -4.76
C ARG A 68 12.98 -12.67 -5.72
N MET A 69 12.88 -11.80 -6.72
CA MET A 69 11.81 -11.89 -7.71
C MET A 69 11.95 -13.13 -8.61
N ASP A 70 13.16 -13.46 -9.08
CA ASP A 70 13.40 -14.71 -9.81
C ASP A 70 13.05 -15.93 -8.93
N CYS A 71 13.51 -15.93 -7.67
CA CYS A 71 13.18 -16.97 -6.69
C CYS A 71 11.67 -17.18 -6.51
N VAL A 72 10.88 -16.09 -6.46
CA VAL A 72 9.41 -16.15 -6.40
C VAL A 72 8.84 -16.76 -7.68
N LEU A 73 9.26 -16.31 -8.87
CA LEU A 73 8.76 -16.85 -10.15
C LEU A 73 9.09 -18.34 -10.30
N ARG A 74 10.33 -18.75 -10.01
CA ARG A 74 10.76 -20.16 -10.04
C ARG A 74 10.01 -21.02 -9.02
N HIS A 75 9.64 -20.47 -7.86
CA HIS A 75 8.81 -21.17 -6.86
C HIS A 75 7.35 -21.33 -7.32
N LEU A 76 6.77 -20.29 -7.92
CA LEU A 76 5.43 -20.34 -8.51
C LEU A 76 5.36 -21.40 -9.61
N GLU A 77 6.27 -21.34 -10.58
CA GLU A 77 6.41 -22.29 -11.68
C GLU A 77 6.55 -23.73 -11.18
N ARG A 78 7.61 -24.03 -10.41
CA ARG A 78 8.02 -25.42 -10.14
C ARG A 78 7.40 -26.06 -8.91
N VAL A 79 6.94 -25.26 -7.93
CA VAL A 79 6.47 -25.78 -6.63
C VAL A 79 4.97 -25.57 -6.43
N VAL A 80 4.45 -24.39 -6.79
CA VAL A 80 3.02 -24.08 -6.65
C VAL A 80 2.25 -24.71 -7.79
N PHE A 81 2.49 -24.28 -9.03
CA PHE A 81 1.82 -24.79 -10.24
C PHE A 81 2.39 -26.11 -10.74
N LYS A 82 3.61 -26.48 -10.31
CA LYS A 82 4.28 -27.76 -10.62
C LYS A 82 4.48 -27.99 -12.13
N CYS A 83 4.67 -26.90 -12.87
CA CYS A 83 5.04 -26.92 -14.28
C CYS A 83 6.32 -27.74 -14.47
N ARG A 84 6.35 -28.59 -15.50
CA ARG A 84 7.61 -29.10 -16.06
C ARG A 84 8.27 -28.00 -16.91
N ASP A 85 9.55 -28.16 -17.24
CA ASP A 85 10.26 -27.19 -18.06
C ASP A 85 9.55 -27.00 -19.42
N GLY A 86 9.10 -25.77 -19.70
CA GLY A 86 8.33 -25.41 -20.90
C GLY A 86 6.83 -25.76 -20.88
N GLU A 87 6.29 -26.23 -19.74
CA GLU A 87 4.86 -26.53 -19.59
C GLU A 87 4.09 -25.33 -19.03
N ALA A 88 2.97 -25.00 -19.67
CA ALA A 88 2.05 -23.99 -19.16
C ALA A 88 1.42 -24.45 -17.82
N PRO A 89 1.19 -23.55 -16.86
CA PRO A 89 0.35 -23.88 -15.71
C PRO A 89 -1.10 -24.09 -16.17
N GLU A 90 -1.86 -24.87 -15.40
CA GLU A 90 -3.33 -24.86 -15.46
C GLU A 90 -3.87 -23.43 -15.31
N PRO A 91 -5.10 -23.12 -15.77
CA PRO A 91 -5.66 -21.77 -15.76
C PRO A 91 -5.46 -21.10 -14.39
N CYS A 92 -4.66 -20.04 -14.32
CA CYS A 92 -4.33 -19.39 -13.05
C CYS A 92 -4.20 -17.87 -13.14
N VAL A 93 -4.33 -17.23 -11.98
CA VAL A 93 -4.16 -15.78 -11.80
C VAL A 93 -3.25 -15.53 -10.61
N VAL A 94 -2.17 -14.77 -10.82
CA VAL A 94 -1.18 -14.44 -9.79
C VAL A 94 -1.25 -12.95 -9.47
N LEU A 95 -1.50 -12.63 -8.21
CA LEU A 95 -1.60 -11.26 -7.69
C LEU A 95 -0.36 -10.95 -6.87
N LEU A 96 0.53 -10.09 -7.38
CA LEU A 96 1.70 -9.64 -6.66
C LEU A 96 1.47 -8.24 -6.08
N GLN A 97 1.81 -8.07 -4.81
CA GLN A 97 1.88 -6.77 -4.12
C GLN A 97 3.36 -6.43 -3.85
N GLU A 98 3.67 -5.15 -3.65
CA GLU A 98 5.05 -4.68 -3.40
C GLU A 98 6.07 -5.06 -4.49
N VAL A 99 5.68 -5.01 -5.77
CA VAL A 99 6.64 -5.19 -6.86
C VAL A 99 7.49 -3.91 -6.99
N HIS A 100 8.78 -4.00 -6.64
CA HIS A 100 9.71 -2.87 -6.63
C HIS A 100 9.91 -2.20 -8.01
N ALA A 101 9.86 -0.86 -8.04
CA ALA A 101 10.11 -0.02 -9.22
C ALA A 101 11.61 0.30 -9.40
N PRO A 102 12.25 0.06 -10.56
CA PRO A 102 11.80 -0.76 -11.69
C PRO A 102 12.19 -2.24 -11.54
N HIS A 103 13.11 -2.58 -10.63
CA HIS A 103 13.85 -3.84 -10.66
C HIS A 103 13.02 -5.12 -10.51
N GLY A 104 11.95 -5.11 -9.71
CA GLY A 104 11.06 -6.26 -9.57
C GLY A 104 10.24 -6.47 -10.84
N LEU A 105 9.64 -5.41 -11.36
CA LEU A 105 8.86 -5.43 -12.61
C LEU A 105 9.75 -5.83 -13.81
N ASP A 106 10.99 -5.34 -13.86
CA ASP A 106 11.97 -5.67 -14.89
C ASP A 106 12.34 -7.16 -14.93
N VAL A 107 12.34 -7.86 -13.78
CA VAL A 107 12.52 -9.33 -13.75
C VAL A 107 11.28 -10.03 -14.29
N ILE A 108 10.08 -9.69 -13.80
CA ILE A 108 8.80 -10.27 -14.27
C ILE A 108 8.65 -10.13 -15.79
N LEU A 109 8.98 -8.96 -16.35
CA LEU A 109 8.82 -8.68 -17.79
C LEU A 109 9.94 -9.26 -18.67
N LYS A 110 11.00 -9.80 -18.08
CA LYS A 110 12.11 -10.47 -18.77
C LYS A 110 12.05 -11.99 -18.66
N ASP A 111 11.39 -12.51 -17.64
CA ASP A 111 11.26 -13.95 -17.40
C ASP A 111 10.59 -14.68 -18.57
N GLU A 112 11.15 -15.82 -18.96
CA GLU A 112 10.73 -16.58 -20.14
C GLU A 112 9.38 -17.26 -19.90
N TRP A 113 9.20 -17.91 -18.74
CA TRP A 113 7.93 -18.54 -18.34
C TRP A 113 6.78 -17.52 -18.25
N VAL A 114 7.02 -16.34 -17.66
CA VAL A 114 6.03 -15.23 -17.66
C VAL A 114 5.68 -14.78 -19.09
N ARG A 115 6.69 -14.59 -19.95
CA ARG A 115 6.48 -14.18 -21.36
C ARG A 115 5.71 -15.22 -22.16
N GLU A 116 6.00 -16.49 -21.94
CA GLU A 116 5.43 -17.61 -22.69
C GLU A 116 4.00 -17.95 -22.27
N HIS A 117 3.66 -17.87 -20.99
CA HIS A 117 2.36 -18.36 -20.49
C HIS A 117 1.41 -17.27 -19.97
N PHE A 118 1.86 -16.04 -19.71
CA PHE A 118 1.01 -15.03 -19.05
C PHE A 118 0.69 -13.78 -19.90
N LEU A 119 -0.48 -13.23 -19.62
CA LEU A 119 -0.84 -11.83 -19.81
C LEU A 119 -0.46 -11.05 -18.56
N VAL A 120 0.11 -9.85 -18.72
CA VAL A 120 0.62 -9.04 -17.60
C VAL A 120 0.02 -7.64 -17.61
N ALA A 121 -0.36 -7.14 -16.43
CA ALA A 121 -0.55 -5.71 -16.20
C ALA A 121 -0.18 -5.32 -14.76
N PRO A 122 0.42 -4.14 -14.52
CA PRO A 122 0.97 -3.23 -15.54
C PRO A 122 2.27 -3.76 -16.15
N VAL A 123 2.76 -3.11 -17.22
CA VAL A 123 4.06 -3.42 -17.86
C VAL A 123 5.03 -2.23 -17.86
N GLU A 124 4.61 -1.08 -17.32
CA GLU A 124 5.45 0.10 -17.13
C GLU A 124 5.15 0.69 -15.74
N THR A 125 6.17 1.18 -15.03
CA THR A 125 5.99 1.78 -13.69
C THR A 125 5.19 3.09 -13.73
N SER A 126 5.14 3.75 -14.89
CA SER A 126 4.30 4.92 -15.19
C SER A 126 2.79 4.67 -15.05
N GLN A 127 2.37 3.40 -14.97
CA GLN A 127 0.96 3.01 -14.82
C GLN A 127 0.51 2.92 -13.36
N TRP A 128 1.46 2.83 -12.41
CA TRP A 128 1.23 3.00 -10.98
C TRP A 128 0.97 4.49 -10.63
N PRO A 129 0.75 4.88 -9.37
CA PRO A 129 0.70 6.29 -8.98
C PRO A 129 2.02 7.00 -9.27
N GLU A 130 1.95 8.32 -9.46
CA GLU A 130 3.16 9.11 -9.76
C GLU A 130 4.16 9.05 -8.60
N GLY A 131 5.44 8.84 -8.94
CA GLY A 131 6.52 8.69 -7.97
C GLY A 131 6.50 7.39 -7.15
N ALA A 132 5.70 6.37 -7.53
CA ALA A 132 5.62 5.13 -6.77
C ALA A 132 6.91 4.29 -6.84
N ALA A 133 7.46 3.96 -5.67
CA ALA A 133 8.64 3.10 -5.52
C ALA A 133 8.32 1.60 -5.70
N TYR A 134 7.03 1.23 -5.70
CA TYR A 134 6.54 -0.13 -5.87
C TYR A 134 5.08 -0.10 -6.36
N GLY A 135 4.52 -1.26 -6.72
CA GLY A 135 3.09 -1.36 -6.97
C GLY A 135 2.58 -2.78 -7.13
N ASN A 136 1.32 -2.89 -7.55
CA ASN A 136 0.64 -4.16 -7.78
C ASN A 136 0.87 -4.63 -9.22
N VAL A 137 1.07 -5.94 -9.41
CA VAL A 137 1.13 -6.60 -10.74
C VAL A 137 0.21 -7.81 -10.72
N THR A 138 -0.58 -7.99 -11.77
CA THR A 138 -1.43 -9.16 -11.97
C THR A 138 -0.96 -9.90 -13.23
N LEU A 139 -0.68 -11.19 -13.06
CA LEU A 139 -0.44 -12.13 -14.15
C LEU A 139 -1.73 -12.96 -14.33
N VAL A 140 -2.18 -13.14 -15.57
CA VAL A 140 -3.30 -14.01 -15.92
C VAL A 140 -2.79 -15.00 -16.96
N GLU A 141 -2.92 -16.30 -16.71
CA GLU A 141 -2.54 -17.34 -17.66
C GLU A 141 -3.38 -17.19 -18.96
N LYS A 142 -2.75 -17.41 -20.12
CA LYS A 142 -3.27 -17.05 -21.43
C LYS A 142 -4.55 -17.80 -21.84
N SER A 143 -4.87 -18.97 -21.26
CA SER A 143 -6.13 -19.70 -21.47
C SER A 143 -7.33 -19.14 -20.68
N ILE A 144 -7.13 -18.12 -19.84
CA ILE A 144 -8.21 -17.34 -19.22
C ILE A 144 -8.50 -16.08 -20.06
N PRO A 145 -9.73 -15.91 -20.60
CA PRO A 145 -10.09 -14.69 -21.31
C PRO A 145 -10.17 -13.49 -20.38
N VAL A 146 -9.36 -12.47 -20.66
CA VAL A 146 -9.51 -11.15 -20.05
C VAL A 146 -10.37 -10.26 -20.94
N HIS A 147 -11.45 -9.75 -20.36
CA HIS A 147 -12.37 -8.79 -20.95
C HIS A 147 -11.87 -7.35 -20.79
N ASP A 148 -11.47 -6.95 -19.58
CA ASP A 148 -10.98 -5.60 -19.28
C ASP A 148 -10.01 -5.57 -18.08
N ALA A 149 -9.27 -4.48 -17.92
CA ALA A 149 -8.39 -4.25 -16.78
C ALA A 149 -8.38 -2.77 -16.37
N HIS A 150 -8.36 -2.49 -15.08
CA HIS A 150 -8.36 -1.15 -14.51
C HIS A 150 -7.43 -1.09 -13.30
N ILE A 151 -6.79 0.05 -13.07
CA ILE A 151 -6.12 0.34 -11.80
C ILE A 151 -6.75 1.59 -11.19
N LEU A 152 -7.12 1.48 -9.92
CA LEU A 152 -7.66 2.55 -9.10
C LEU A 152 -6.56 3.02 -8.16
N ASP A 153 -6.08 4.25 -8.33
CA ASP A 153 -5.26 4.94 -7.34
C ASP A 153 -6.20 5.41 -6.23
N PHE A 154 -6.00 4.94 -4.98
CA PHE A 154 -6.87 5.35 -3.87
C PHE A 154 -6.56 6.78 -3.44
N GLY A 155 -7.53 7.68 -3.57
CA GLY A 155 -7.34 9.08 -3.17
C GLY A 155 -7.10 9.27 -1.67
N VAL A 156 -7.57 8.33 -0.84
CA VAL A 156 -7.37 8.34 0.62
C VAL A 156 -6.02 7.74 1.06
N SER A 157 -5.17 7.29 0.12
CA SER A 157 -3.92 6.63 0.45
C SER A 157 -2.77 7.63 0.60
N GLU A 158 -1.98 7.44 1.65
CA GLU A 158 -0.73 8.16 1.92
C GLU A 158 0.50 7.39 1.39
N MET A 159 0.38 6.09 1.14
CA MET A 159 1.48 5.23 0.66
C MET A 159 1.28 4.71 -0.78
N GLN A 160 0.56 5.45 -1.63
CA GLN A 160 0.38 5.16 -3.06
C GLN A 160 -0.30 3.79 -3.33
N ARG A 161 -1.24 3.39 -2.47
CA ARG A 161 -1.99 2.14 -2.59
C ARG A 161 -2.91 2.12 -3.79
N THR A 162 -3.12 0.93 -4.36
CA THR A 162 -3.98 0.74 -5.53
C THR A 162 -4.90 -0.47 -5.45
N GLY A 163 -5.99 -0.39 -6.22
CA GLY A 163 -6.86 -1.49 -6.58
C GLY A 163 -6.69 -1.86 -8.05
N LEU A 164 -5.91 -2.90 -8.35
CA LEU A 164 -5.71 -3.42 -9.70
C LEU A 164 -6.74 -4.51 -10.00
N MET A 165 -7.74 -4.18 -10.82
CA MET A 165 -8.88 -5.01 -11.16
C MET A 165 -8.73 -5.59 -12.56
N VAL A 166 -8.92 -6.90 -12.71
CA VAL A 166 -8.94 -7.61 -14.00
C VAL A 166 -10.25 -8.38 -14.11
N ASP A 167 -10.95 -8.20 -15.23
CA ASP A 167 -12.22 -8.87 -15.52
C ASP A 167 -11.96 -10.10 -16.38
N ILE A 168 -12.12 -11.29 -15.80
CA ILE A 168 -11.93 -12.57 -16.47
C ILE A 168 -13.27 -13.19 -16.85
N ARG A 169 -13.34 -13.87 -18.00
CA ARG A 169 -14.51 -14.63 -18.47
C ARG A 169 -14.31 -16.10 -18.15
N LEU A 170 -15.29 -16.70 -17.51
CA LEU A 170 -15.32 -18.11 -17.14
C LEU A 170 -16.56 -18.79 -17.70
N GLY A 171 -16.44 -20.04 -18.13
CA GLY A 171 -17.56 -20.86 -18.58
C GLY A 171 -18.31 -21.46 -17.39
N ALA A 172 -19.64 -21.47 -17.43
CA ALA A 172 -20.41 -22.23 -16.44
C ALA A 172 -20.20 -23.76 -16.66
N PRO A 173 -20.11 -24.58 -15.59
CA PRO A 173 -20.10 -26.03 -15.74
C PRO A 173 -21.43 -26.57 -16.29
N LYS A 174 -21.34 -27.56 -17.18
CA LYS A 174 -22.52 -28.27 -17.72
C LYS A 174 -23.42 -28.79 -16.58
N PRO A 175 -24.77 -28.72 -16.73
CA PRO A 175 -25.52 -28.42 -17.95
C PRO A 175 -25.72 -26.92 -18.22
N HIS A 176 -25.15 -26.03 -17.42
CA HIS A 176 -25.20 -24.59 -17.69
C HIS A 176 -24.17 -24.26 -18.77
N ASP A 177 -24.62 -23.73 -19.90
CA ASP A 177 -23.79 -23.43 -21.07
C ASP A 177 -23.87 -21.92 -21.37
N TYR A 178 -23.26 -21.14 -20.47
CA TYR A 178 -23.18 -19.69 -20.57
C TYR A 178 -21.93 -19.18 -19.86
N ASP A 179 -21.46 -18.00 -20.27
CA ASP A 179 -20.28 -17.40 -19.68
C ASP A 179 -20.61 -16.36 -18.61
N VAL A 180 -19.67 -16.16 -17.70
CA VAL A 180 -19.73 -15.12 -16.67
C VAL A 180 -18.45 -14.31 -16.65
N ILE A 181 -18.58 -12.99 -16.50
CA ILE A 181 -17.44 -12.13 -16.18
C ILE A 181 -17.31 -12.05 -14.66
N LEU A 182 -16.14 -12.38 -14.15
CA LEU A 182 -15.75 -12.32 -12.75
C LEU A 182 -14.63 -11.28 -12.58
N ARG A 183 -14.78 -10.34 -11.65
CA ARG A 183 -13.74 -9.35 -11.34
C ARG A 183 -12.78 -9.87 -10.28
N VAL A 184 -11.49 -9.90 -10.61
CA VAL A 184 -10.39 -10.22 -9.69
C VAL A 184 -9.66 -8.92 -9.35
N ALA A 185 -9.66 -8.52 -8.09
CA ALA A 185 -8.98 -7.31 -7.62
C ALA A 185 -7.75 -7.66 -6.77
N ASN A 186 -6.56 -7.34 -7.29
CA ASN A 186 -5.30 -7.28 -6.57
C ASN A 186 -5.21 -5.96 -5.82
N THR A 187 -4.93 -5.99 -4.52
CA THR A 187 -4.72 -4.78 -3.75
C THR A 187 -3.68 -4.97 -2.65
N HIS A 188 -3.11 -3.87 -2.20
CA HIS A 188 -2.42 -3.78 -0.93
C HIS A 188 -3.10 -2.62 -0.18
N LEU A 189 -3.78 -2.89 0.93
CA LEU A 189 -4.46 -1.86 1.72
C LEU A 189 -3.49 -1.13 2.65
N GLU A 190 -3.87 0.07 3.10
CA GLU A 190 -2.96 0.99 3.77
C GLU A 190 -2.28 0.43 5.03
N SER A 191 -0.94 0.48 5.09
CA SER A 191 -0.16 -0.12 6.18
C SER A 191 -0.14 0.73 7.45
N LEU A 192 0.37 0.16 8.54
CA LEU A 192 0.54 0.80 9.85
C LEU A 192 -0.80 1.19 10.54
N ARG A 193 -0.71 1.92 11.65
CA ARG A 193 -1.83 2.43 12.47
C ARG A 193 -1.92 3.94 12.35
N GLY A 194 -3.04 4.54 12.77
CA GLY A 194 -3.28 5.98 12.66
C GLY A 194 -4.20 6.31 11.50
N ALA A 195 -3.78 7.16 10.56
CA ALA A 195 -4.58 7.53 9.37
C ALA A 195 -5.07 6.29 8.58
N ALA A 196 -4.23 5.27 8.48
CA ALA A 196 -4.53 4.00 7.83
C ALA A 196 -5.75 3.25 8.42
N ASP A 197 -6.06 3.44 9.72
CA ASP A 197 -7.25 2.85 10.35
C ASP A 197 -8.56 3.43 9.79
N ARG A 198 -8.51 4.63 9.18
CA ARG A 198 -9.61 5.24 8.41
C ARG A 198 -9.54 4.91 6.92
N ALA A 199 -8.34 4.82 6.35
CA ALA A 199 -8.15 4.53 4.93
C ALA A 199 -8.60 3.11 4.55
N ARG A 200 -8.11 2.06 5.23
CA ARG A 200 -8.40 0.65 4.87
C ARG A 200 -9.90 0.32 4.72
N PRO A 201 -10.82 0.78 5.62
CA PRO A 201 -12.26 0.63 5.41
C PRO A 201 -12.78 1.24 4.11
N LEU A 202 -12.28 2.42 3.72
CA LEU A 202 -12.72 3.16 2.53
C LEU A 202 -12.17 2.53 1.25
N GLU A 203 -10.89 2.14 1.24
CA GLU A 203 -10.23 1.42 0.13
C GLU A 203 -10.98 0.11 -0.18
N LEU A 204 -11.21 -0.73 0.84
CA LEU A 204 -11.92 -1.99 0.67
C LEU A 204 -13.41 -1.79 0.32
N GLN A 205 -14.04 -0.70 0.80
CA GLN A 205 -15.39 -0.33 0.39
C GLN A 205 -15.43 0.06 -1.10
N LEU A 206 -14.46 0.82 -1.61
CA LEU A 206 -14.36 1.18 -3.02
C LEU A 206 -14.23 -0.07 -3.90
N LEU A 207 -13.29 -0.96 -3.60
CA LEU A 207 -13.15 -2.24 -4.30
C LEU A 207 -14.43 -3.09 -4.25
N THR A 208 -15.10 -3.10 -3.09
CA THR A 208 -16.40 -3.79 -2.93
C THR A 208 -17.47 -3.23 -3.87
N LYS A 209 -17.51 -1.91 -4.12
CA LYS A 209 -18.42 -1.32 -5.10
C LYS A 209 -18.12 -1.83 -6.51
N PHE A 210 -16.84 -1.93 -6.90
CA PHE A 210 -16.44 -2.42 -8.22
C PHE A 210 -16.78 -3.89 -8.46
N ILE A 211 -16.57 -4.79 -7.49
CA ILE A 211 -16.95 -6.21 -7.67
C ILE A 211 -18.47 -6.46 -7.56
N LYS A 212 -19.24 -5.48 -7.08
CA LYS A 212 -20.72 -5.45 -7.11
C LYS A 212 -21.28 -4.71 -8.33
N GLY A 213 -20.43 -4.11 -9.16
CA GLY A 213 -20.81 -3.20 -10.24
C GLY A 213 -21.53 -3.89 -11.42
N PRO A 214 -22.08 -3.10 -12.35
CA PRO A 214 -22.64 -3.63 -13.59
C PRO A 214 -21.54 -4.28 -14.45
N GLY A 215 -21.94 -5.19 -15.35
CA GLY A 215 -21.04 -5.90 -16.26
C GLY A 215 -20.36 -7.14 -15.68
N VAL A 216 -20.40 -7.36 -14.36
CA VAL A 216 -19.78 -8.53 -13.69
C VAL A 216 -20.80 -9.33 -12.88
N ARG A 217 -20.63 -10.66 -12.83
CA ARG A 217 -21.46 -11.56 -11.99
C ARG A 217 -21.23 -11.31 -10.50
N GLY A 218 -19.98 -10.95 -10.18
CA GLY A 218 -19.44 -10.70 -8.86
C GLY A 218 -17.93 -10.61 -8.96
N GLY A 219 -17.23 -10.87 -7.86
CA GLY A 219 -15.77 -10.89 -7.87
C GLY A 219 -15.17 -11.27 -6.54
N LEU A 220 -13.84 -11.18 -6.52
CA LEU A 220 -12.99 -11.41 -5.37
C LEU A 220 -11.90 -10.33 -5.28
N ILE A 221 -11.49 -10.03 -4.06
CA ILE A 221 -10.48 -9.03 -3.69
C ILE A 221 -9.44 -9.77 -2.87
N ALA A 222 -8.20 -9.80 -3.33
CA ALA A 222 -7.13 -10.55 -2.72
C ALA A 222 -5.80 -9.77 -2.72
N GLY A 223 -4.97 -10.08 -1.73
CA GLY A 223 -3.76 -9.33 -1.42
C GLY A 223 -3.59 -9.09 0.07
N ASP A 224 -2.58 -8.28 0.39
CA ASP A 224 -2.28 -7.83 1.74
C ASP A 224 -3.33 -6.82 2.21
N MET A 225 -4.15 -7.23 3.18
CA MET A 225 -5.24 -6.40 3.71
C MET A 225 -4.82 -5.57 4.92
N ASN A 226 -3.58 -5.69 5.42
CA ASN A 226 -3.08 -5.04 6.64
C ASN A 226 -4.14 -4.94 7.78
N PRO A 227 -4.70 -6.05 8.30
CA PRO A 227 -5.75 -6.02 9.32
C PRO A 227 -5.20 -5.72 10.73
N ILE A 228 -4.48 -4.60 10.87
CA ILE A 228 -3.75 -4.18 12.08
C ILE A 228 -4.67 -3.38 13.03
N GLY A 229 -5.75 -2.80 12.50
CA GLY A 229 -6.76 -2.01 13.22
C GLY A 229 -7.75 -2.90 13.99
N PRO A 230 -8.29 -2.43 15.15
CA PRO A 230 -9.22 -3.21 15.97
C PRO A 230 -10.53 -3.53 15.26
N MET A 231 -10.90 -2.74 14.25
CA MET A 231 -12.11 -2.93 13.45
C MET A 231 -11.89 -3.76 12.19
N ASP A 232 -10.64 -4.04 11.80
CA ASP A 232 -10.33 -4.51 10.44
C ASP A 232 -10.85 -5.92 10.16
N ALA A 233 -10.82 -6.80 11.18
CA ALA A 233 -11.43 -8.12 11.13
C ALA A 233 -12.95 -8.07 10.83
N SER A 234 -13.63 -6.96 11.12
CA SER A 234 -15.08 -6.79 10.87
C SER A 234 -15.40 -6.23 9.48
N ILE A 235 -14.48 -5.48 8.85
CA ILE A 235 -14.73 -4.74 7.60
C ILE A 235 -15.29 -5.66 6.50
N PRO A 236 -14.71 -6.85 6.20
CA PRO A 236 -15.23 -7.71 5.15
C PRO A 236 -16.69 -8.11 5.38
N THR A 237 -17.04 -8.45 6.63
CA THR A 237 -18.40 -8.86 7.00
C THR A 237 -19.39 -7.71 6.84
N VAL A 238 -19.03 -6.49 7.29
CA VAL A 238 -19.89 -5.29 7.14
C VAL A 238 -20.10 -4.93 5.68
N LEU A 239 -19.09 -5.14 4.82
CA LEU A 239 -19.17 -4.94 3.38
C LEU A 239 -19.92 -6.07 2.64
N GLY A 240 -20.33 -7.14 3.34
CA GLY A 240 -21.02 -8.29 2.77
C GLY A 240 -20.13 -9.25 1.99
N LEU A 241 -18.81 -9.17 2.21
CA LEU A 241 -17.82 -10.13 1.71
C LEU A 241 -17.73 -11.33 2.65
N ARG A 242 -17.15 -12.42 2.16
CA ARG A 242 -16.65 -13.52 3.00
C ARG A 242 -15.17 -13.71 2.75
N ASP A 243 -14.44 -14.08 3.79
CA ASP A 243 -13.10 -14.62 3.67
C ASP A 243 -13.18 -16.08 3.18
N ALA A 244 -12.27 -16.46 2.28
CA ALA A 244 -12.06 -17.84 1.86
C ALA A 244 -11.49 -18.70 2.99
N TRP A 245 -10.67 -18.11 3.87
CA TRP A 245 -10.18 -18.76 5.10
C TRP A 245 -11.22 -18.68 6.22
N ARG A 246 -11.80 -19.82 6.61
CA ARG A 246 -12.97 -19.84 7.52
C ARG A 246 -12.60 -19.98 8.99
N LYS A 247 -11.32 -20.23 9.29
CA LYS A 247 -10.82 -20.52 10.65
C LYS A 247 -10.51 -19.26 11.46
N GLY A 248 -10.62 -18.08 10.84
CA GLY A 248 -10.43 -16.77 11.46
C GLY A 248 -8.97 -16.32 11.54
N ASP A 249 -8.79 -15.05 11.94
CA ASP A 249 -7.49 -14.37 11.88
C ASP A 249 -6.50 -14.75 12.99
N LYS A 250 -6.96 -15.51 13.99
CA LYS A 250 -6.12 -16.01 15.11
C LYS A 250 -5.59 -17.43 14.88
N ASP A 251 -5.95 -18.09 13.78
CA ASP A 251 -5.42 -19.42 13.46
C ASP A 251 -4.04 -19.27 12.82
N GLU A 252 -3.00 -19.71 13.53
CA GLU A 252 -1.60 -19.62 13.12
C GLU A 252 -1.30 -20.33 11.79
N ARG A 253 -2.14 -21.29 11.38
CA ARG A 253 -2.05 -21.96 10.07
C ARG A 253 -2.41 -21.02 8.92
N GLY A 254 -3.18 -19.98 9.22
CA GLY A 254 -3.55 -18.90 8.29
C GLY A 254 -2.65 -17.68 8.37
N PHE A 255 -1.62 -17.66 9.23
CA PHE A 255 -0.66 -16.55 9.29
C PHE A 255 0.22 -16.54 8.04
N THR A 256 0.29 -15.38 7.40
CA THR A 256 1.02 -15.15 6.15
C THR A 256 2.18 -14.16 6.33
N TRP A 257 2.20 -13.41 7.43
CA TRP A 257 3.20 -12.40 7.74
C TRP A 257 3.95 -12.72 9.05
N GLY A 258 5.19 -12.23 9.15
CA GLY A 258 6.00 -12.24 10.39
C GLY A 258 6.85 -13.50 10.63
N GLN A 259 6.79 -14.49 9.73
CA GLN A 259 7.56 -15.74 9.87
C GLN A 259 9.00 -15.63 9.32
N GLN A 260 9.24 -14.82 8.28
CA GLN A 260 10.50 -14.81 7.54
C GLN A 260 10.85 -13.39 7.02
N PRO A 261 11.94 -12.76 7.51
CA PRO A 261 12.65 -13.09 8.74
C PRO A 261 11.74 -12.93 9.97
N PRO A 262 12.09 -13.49 11.14
CA PRO A 262 11.46 -13.12 12.40
C PRO A 262 11.49 -11.60 12.59
N ARG A 263 10.35 -11.00 12.94
CA ARG A 263 10.20 -9.56 13.19
C ARG A 263 9.95 -9.30 14.68
N GLU A 264 10.06 -8.05 15.08
CA GLU A 264 9.70 -7.58 16.43
C GLU A 264 8.18 -7.68 16.71
N PHE A 265 7.36 -7.62 15.66
CA PHE A 265 5.92 -7.77 15.74
C PHE A 265 5.50 -9.25 15.63
N PRO A 266 4.42 -9.67 16.31
CA PRO A 266 3.92 -11.03 16.25
C PRO A 266 3.47 -11.40 14.82
N ALA A 267 3.65 -12.67 14.46
CA ALA A 267 3.14 -13.21 13.21
C ALA A 267 1.61 -13.10 13.12
N ALA A 268 1.09 -12.88 11.92
CA ALA A 268 -0.31 -12.55 11.70
C ALA A 268 -0.81 -12.96 10.31
N ARG A 269 -2.13 -12.98 10.14
CA ARG A 269 -2.82 -13.22 8.87
C ARG A 269 -3.12 -11.88 8.19
N PHE A 270 -2.22 -11.43 7.32
CA PHE A 270 -2.38 -10.16 6.60
C PHE A 270 -3.03 -10.36 5.23
N ASP A 271 -2.56 -11.36 4.49
CA ASP A 271 -3.07 -11.69 3.16
C ASP A 271 -4.40 -12.44 3.24
N LYS A 272 -5.39 -11.95 2.49
CA LYS A 272 -6.74 -12.53 2.46
C LYS A 272 -7.23 -12.72 1.04
N VAL A 273 -8.20 -13.62 0.88
CA VAL A 273 -8.99 -13.79 -0.35
C VAL A 273 -10.44 -13.57 0.04
N LEU A 274 -10.94 -12.36 -0.24
CA LEU A 274 -12.29 -11.93 0.10
C LEU A 274 -13.18 -12.04 -1.15
N TYR A 275 -14.41 -12.53 -1.03
CA TYR A 275 -15.29 -12.72 -2.19
C TYR A 275 -16.77 -12.42 -1.88
N LEU A 276 -17.55 -12.16 -2.93
CA LEU A 276 -19.00 -12.02 -2.82
C LEU A 276 -19.68 -13.40 -2.74
N PRO A 277 -20.32 -13.75 -1.62
CA PRO A 277 -21.02 -15.02 -1.50
C PRO A 277 -22.31 -15.04 -2.34
N ARG A 278 -22.81 -16.25 -2.64
CA ARG A 278 -24.10 -16.49 -3.32
C ARG A 278 -24.18 -15.88 -4.74
N LYS A 279 -23.06 -15.84 -5.46
CA LYS A 279 -22.97 -15.33 -6.84
C LYS A 279 -22.86 -16.40 -7.93
N GLY A 280 -22.96 -17.68 -7.58
CA GLY A 280 -22.90 -18.80 -8.52
C GLY A 280 -21.51 -19.39 -8.75
N PHE A 281 -20.48 -18.84 -8.11
CA PHE A 281 -19.13 -19.42 -8.03
C PHE A 281 -18.81 -19.87 -6.59
N ARG A 282 -17.74 -20.66 -6.44
CA ARG A 282 -17.16 -21.08 -5.16
C ARG A 282 -15.73 -20.56 -5.07
N VAL A 283 -15.24 -20.41 -3.84
CA VAL A 283 -13.84 -20.11 -3.53
C VAL A 283 -13.45 -21.08 -2.41
N ASP A 284 -12.42 -21.87 -2.66
CA ASP A 284 -11.92 -22.87 -1.72
C ASP A 284 -10.99 -22.25 -0.69
N GLU A 285 -10.68 -22.96 0.39
CA GLU A 285 -9.81 -22.41 1.42
C GLU A 285 -8.36 -22.30 0.91
N PRO A 286 -7.70 -21.12 1.05
CA PRO A 286 -6.34 -20.94 0.56
C PRO A 286 -5.33 -21.75 1.39
N GLN A 287 -4.23 -22.12 0.73
CA GLN A 287 -3.05 -22.73 1.35
C GLN A 287 -1.91 -21.71 1.40
N ARG A 288 -0.93 -21.93 2.28
CA ARG A 288 0.28 -21.09 2.34
C ARG A 288 1.33 -21.61 1.35
N ILE A 289 1.95 -20.68 0.64
CA ILE A 289 3.09 -20.92 -0.26
C ILE A 289 4.32 -20.17 0.28
N GLY A 290 5.52 -20.45 -0.24
CA GLY A 290 6.74 -19.73 0.13
C GLY A 290 7.26 -19.91 1.56
N VAL A 291 6.55 -20.65 2.43
CA VAL A 291 7.00 -20.92 3.81
C VAL A 291 8.30 -21.71 3.78
N GLY A 292 9.32 -21.21 4.48
CA GLY A 292 10.67 -21.77 4.50
C GLY A 292 11.51 -21.46 3.25
N LEU A 293 10.98 -20.71 2.26
CA LEU A 293 11.72 -20.36 1.04
C LEU A 293 12.92 -19.48 1.36
N LYS A 294 14.06 -19.79 0.74
CA LYS A 294 15.33 -19.05 0.87
C LYS A 294 15.99 -18.90 -0.49
N LEU A 295 16.72 -17.81 -0.66
CA LEU A 295 17.71 -17.69 -1.74
C LEU A 295 18.79 -18.77 -1.55
N SER A 296 19.25 -19.37 -2.64
CA SER A 296 20.40 -20.27 -2.63
C SER A 296 21.69 -19.49 -2.31
N SER A 297 22.56 -20.08 -1.49
CA SER A 297 23.73 -19.39 -0.94
C SER A 297 25.00 -19.52 -1.80
N GLU A 298 24.95 -20.22 -2.94
CA GLU A 298 26.13 -20.46 -3.78
C GLU A 298 26.31 -19.37 -4.84
N ARG A 299 27.19 -18.40 -4.54
CA ARG A 299 27.97 -17.66 -5.53
C ARG A 299 29.47 -17.86 -5.28
N LEU A 300 30.05 -18.85 -5.95
CA LEU A 300 31.41 -18.72 -6.46
C LEU A 300 31.33 -18.20 -7.91
N PRO A 301 32.33 -17.43 -8.39
CA PRO A 301 32.15 -16.61 -9.59
C PRO A 301 32.19 -17.44 -10.88
N GLY A 302 31.11 -17.39 -11.66
CA GLY A 302 31.05 -17.94 -13.02
C GLY A 302 30.20 -19.21 -13.15
N GLY A 303 28.88 -19.08 -13.00
CA GLY A 303 27.94 -20.16 -13.29
C GLY A 303 26.49 -19.69 -13.17
N ILE A 304 25.64 -20.12 -14.11
CA ILE A 304 24.18 -19.95 -14.00
C ILE A 304 23.69 -20.97 -12.97
N SER A 305 23.37 -20.54 -11.75
CA SER A 305 22.82 -21.41 -10.71
C SER A 305 21.29 -21.37 -10.73
N ASN A 306 20.68 -22.50 -11.09
CA ASN A 306 19.23 -22.68 -11.10
C ASN A 306 18.74 -23.14 -9.72
N GLY A 307 17.94 -22.32 -9.04
CA GLY A 307 16.99 -22.81 -8.04
C GLY A 307 17.02 -22.13 -6.68
N CYS A 308 15.82 -21.90 -6.15
CA CYS A 308 15.56 -21.74 -4.72
C CYS A 308 15.01 -23.05 -4.14
N HIS A 309 15.46 -23.43 -2.95
CA HIS A 309 15.00 -24.64 -2.27
C HIS A 309 14.02 -24.31 -1.15
N SER A 310 12.97 -25.13 -1.03
CA SER A 310 12.02 -25.10 0.10
C SER A 310 12.37 -26.23 1.05
N SER A 311 12.66 -25.93 2.32
CA SER A 311 13.06 -26.94 3.30
C SER A 311 11.86 -27.61 3.96
N HIS A 312 11.34 -28.67 3.34
CA HIS A 312 10.43 -29.63 3.97
C HIS A 312 11.15 -30.97 4.19
N SER A 313 11.51 -31.27 5.44
CA SER A 313 12.18 -32.51 5.80
C SER A 313 11.19 -33.66 5.95
N LEU A 314 11.34 -34.70 5.13
CA LEU A 314 11.02 -36.07 5.55
C LEU A 314 12.23 -36.67 6.27
N SER A 315 11.98 -37.65 7.15
CA SER A 315 12.98 -38.29 8.00
C SER A 315 14.05 -39.04 7.21
N ASP A 316 15.34 -38.90 7.58
CA ASP A 316 16.03 -39.92 8.39
C ASP A 316 17.51 -39.61 8.73
N THR A 317 18.02 -40.32 9.76
CA THR A 317 19.44 -40.59 10.07
C THR A 317 20.45 -39.44 10.32
N MET A 318 20.56 -39.10 11.60
CA MET A 318 21.77 -39.17 12.45
C MET A 318 23.19 -38.94 11.85
N MET A 319 23.93 -38.04 12.53
CA MET A 319 25.39 -38.07 12.80
C MET A 319 26.39 -37.53 11.75
N ASN A 320 26.71 -36.24 11.88
CA ASN A 320 28.09 -35.72 12.00
C ASN A 320 28.02 -34.27 12.52
N SER A 321 28.37 -34.01 13.78
CA SER A 321 29.74 -33.82 14.30
C SER A 321 30.31 -32.43 14.01
N LEU A 322 30.14 -31.56 15.01
CA LEU A 322 31.13 -30.58 15.51
C LEU A 322 32.29 -30.21 14.57
N LEU A 323 32.24 -28.99 14.03
CA LEU A 323 33.33 -27.99 14.07
C LEU A 323 32.93 -26.76 13.23
N PHE A 324 32.77 -25.61 13.88
CA PHE A 324 33.15 -24.25 13.44
C PHE A 324 32.48 -23.21 14.35
N ALA A 325 33.09 -23.03 15.52
CA ALA A 325 32.95 -21.77 16.25
C ALA A 325 34.08 -20.82 15.83
N ALA A 326 33.84 -19.52 15.96
CA ALA A 326 34.78 -18.41 15.70
C ALA A 326 35.20 -18.17 14.23
N ALA A 327 34.45 -17.31 13.54
CA ALA A 327 34.98 -16.04 12.99
C ALA A 327 33.87 -15.21 12.31
N LEU A 328 33.32 -14.20 13.01
CA LEU A 328 32.79 -12.94 12.44
C LEU A 328 32.34 -11.99 13.57
N ILE A 329 33.29 -11.51 14.37
CA ILE A 329 33.12 -10.29 15.17
C ILE A 329 33.66 -9.13 14.32
N ALA A 330 32.81 -8.60 13.43
CA ALA A 330 32.97 -7.30 12.78
C ALA A 330 31.67 -6.96 12.04
N GLY A 331 31.10 -5.75 12.26
CA GLY A 331 30.06 -5.21 11.37
C GLY A 331 28.63 -5.12 11.91
N ALA A 332 28.37 -5.35 13.19
CA ALA A 332 27.10 -4.93 13.81
C ALA A 332 27.12 -3.41 14.07
N ALA A 333 27.01 -2.62 13.00
CA ALA A 333 26.76 -1.18 13.14
C ALA A 333 25.35 -1.01 13.72
N ALA A 334 25.28 -0.58 14.99
CA ALA A 334 24.00 -0.31 15.63
C ALA A 334 23.26 0.78 14.84
N GLN A 335 22.07 0.42 14.33
CA GLN A 335 21.20 1.31 13.57
C GLN A 335 20.94 2.58 14.38
N LEU A 336 21.09 3.74 13.75
CA LEU A 336 20.81 5.02 14.38
C LEU A 336 19.30 5.13 14.64
N THR A 337 18.91 5.33 15.90
CA THR A 337 17.51 5.40 16.34
C THR A 337 17.32 6.54 17.34
N ILE A 338 16.15 7.18 17.31
CA ILE A 338 15.78 8.32 18.17
C ILE A 338 14.43 8.07 18.85
N ASN A 339 14.26 8.52 20.09
CA ASN A 339 13.00 8.36 20.83
C ASN A 339 11.87 9.21 20.24
N THR A 340 10.69 8.62 20.06
CA THR A 340 9.48 9.33 19.60
C THR A 340 8.61 9.70 20.80
N PRO A 341 8.23 10.98 21.00
CA PRO A 341 7.31 11.39 22.06
C PRO A 341 5.96 10.68 21.94
N SER A 342 5.54 9.97 22.99
CA SER A 342 4.28 9.22 23.00
C SER A 342 3.86 8.81 24.43
N GLY A 343 2.56 8.64 24.65
CA GLY A 343 2.00 8.19 25.93
C GLY A 343 2.39 9.09 27.09
N THR A 344 2.95 8.50 28.16
CA THR A 344 3.47 9.21 29.34
C THR A 344 4.79 9.94 29.10
N ASN A 345 5.38 9.83 27.90
CA ASN A 345 6.58 10.55 27.47
C ASN A 345 6.24 11.43 26.26
N SER A 346 5.16 12.21 26.37
CA SER A 346 4.74 13.22 25.39
C SER A 346 5.54 14.50 25.54
N ALA A 347 5.80 15.21 24.44
CA ALA A 347 6.37 16.55 24.47
C ALA A 347 5.27 17.54 24.91
N ALA A 348 5.32 17.98 26.18
CA ALA A 348 4.37 18.92 26.75
C ALA A 348 4.87 20.36 26.62
N GLU A 349 4.00 21.28 26.23
CA GLU A 349 4.30 22.70 26.01
C GLU A 349 5.05 23.33 27.20
N CYS A 350 6.17 23.98 26.90
CA CYS A 350 7.07 24.62 27.87
C CYS A 350 7.70 23.73 28.95
N GLU A 351 7.64 22.41 28.79
CA GLU A 351 8.35 21.47 29.66
C GLU A 351 9.66 20.96 29.01
N PRO A 352 10.66 20.54 29.80
CA PRO A 352 11.89 19.97 29.28
C PRO A 352 11.66 18.52 28.81
N PHE A 353 11.86 18.27 27.52
CA PHE A 353 11.80 16.94 26.91
C PHE A 353 13.22 16.41 26.63
N ALA A 354 13.51 15.17 27.05
CA ALA A 354 14.78 14.50 26.77
C ALA A 354 14.73 13.77 25.42
N ILE A 355 15.40 14.32 24.41
CA ILE A 355 15.66 13.66 23.13
C ILE A 355 16.83 12.71 23.33
N THR A 356 16.63 11.40 23.10
CA THR A 356 17.65 10.36 23.30
C THR A 356 17.84 9.55 22.04
N TRP A 357 19.08 9.20 21.70
CA TRP A 357 19.40 8.37 20.54
C TRP A 357 20.43 7.27 20.85
N SER A 358 20.44 6.24 20.02
CA SER A 358 21.39 5.13 20.09
C SER A 358 21.83 4.72 18.69
N GLY A 359 23.04 4.15 18.58
CA GLY A 359 23.64 3.79 17.29
C GLY A 359 24.34 4.96 16.60
N GLY A 360 24.78 4.71 15.36
CA GLY A 360 25.58 5.65 14.55
C GLY A 360 27.05 5.75 14.97
N VAL A 361 27.86 6.39 14.12
CA VAL A 361 29.29 6.64 14.34
C VAL A 361 29.50 8.12 14.64
N GLY A 362 29.98 8.44 15.84
CA GLY A 362 30.27 9.82 16.25
C GLY A 362 29.05 10.72 16.08
N ALA A 363 27.97 10.44 16.80
CA ALA A 363 26.68 11.12 16.61
C ALA A 363 26.74 12.59 17.02
N SER A 364 26.98 13.47 16.04
CA SER A 364 26.74 14.92 16.12
C SER A 364 25.25 15.22 15.94
N VAL A 365 24.67 16.13 16.72
CA VAL A 365 23.28 16.56 16.51
C VAL A 365 23.20 17.60 15.38
N ARG A 366 23.10 17.13 14.13
CA ARG A 366 22.77 17.99 12.98
C ARG A 366 21.41 17.63 12.36
N GLU A 367 20.65 18.68 12.03
CA GLU A 367 19.31 18.66 11.41
C GLU A 367 18.18 18.03 12.25
N LEU A 368 17.63 18.78 13.20
CA LEU A 368 16.24 18.58 13.64
C LEU A 368 15.26 19.20 12.62
N ALA A 369 14.18 18.46 12.33
CA ALA A 369 13.04 18.82 11.47
C ALA A 369 13.33 19.08 9.97
N ARG A 370 13.11 18.06 9.14
CA ARG A 370 12.80 18.19 7.69
C ARG A 370 11.72 17.19 7.26
N PRO A 371 10.73 17.59 6.43
CA PRO A 371 9.87 16.66 5.68
C PRO A 371 10.38 16.43 4.24
N PHE A 372 10.07 15.27 3.66
CA PHE A 372 10.25 14.92 2.22
C PHE A 372 9.06 15.48 1.37
N LEU A 373 9.06 15.61 0.03
CA LEU A 373 9.37 14.64 -1.06
C LEU A 373 9.80 15.32 -2.41
N PHE A 374 10.09 14.49 -3.43
CA PHE A 374 10.70 14.72 -4.78
C PHE A 374 9.94 15.70 -5.75
N ASN A 375 10.44 16.18 -6.92
CA ASN A 375 11.31 15.58 -7.96
C ASN A 375 12.01 16.61 -8.92
N PHE A 376 12.92 16.14 -9.82
CA PHE A 376 13.81 16.91 -10.75
C PHE A 376 13.18 17.28 -12.14
N PRO A 377 13.67 18.31 -12.90
CA PRO A 377 14.75 18.10 -13.90
C PRO A 377 15.75 19.25 -14.23
N ILE A 378 17.04 18.88 -14.34
CA ILE A 378 18.12 19.34 -15.29
C ILE A 378 18.62 20.81 -15.30
N SER A 379 19.89 20.98 -14.87
CA SER A 379 20.91 22.03 -15.25
C SER A 379 20.63 23.50 -14.84
N GLN A 380 21.51 24.27 -14.18
CA GLN A 380 22.97 24.19 -13.96
C GLN A 380 23.36 24.50 -12.48
N HIS A 381 24.56 24.09 -12.06
CA HIS A 381 25.22 24.55 -10.81
C HIS A 381 25.62 26.05 -10.89
N PRO A 382 26.06 26.70 -9.78
CA PRO A 382 25.71 26.50 -8.37
C PRO A 382 25.36 27.83 -7.66
N THR A 383 24.31 27.88 -6.84
CA THR A 383 24.26 28.79 -5.68
C THR A 383 23.18 28.40 -4.69
N SER A 384 23.39 28.74 -3.42
CA SER A 384 22.58 28.29 -2.28
C SER A 384 21.26 29.06 -2.12
N SER A 385 20.41 28.54 -1.23
CA SER A 385 19.07 29.01 -0.84
C SER A 385 17.93 28.68 -1.81
N VAL A 386 16.73 28.49 -1.25
CA VAL A 386 15.69 29.53 -1.36
C VAL A 386 14.84 29.52 -0.05
N THR A 387 13.52 29.72 -0.02
CA THR A 387 12.76 30.37 1.10
C THR A 387 11.46 29.65 1.54
N THR A 388 10.62 30.21 2.43
CA THR A 388 9.67 29.48 3.30
C THR A 388 8.41 28.81 2.68
N SER A 389 8.29 27.47 2.54
CA SER A 389 8.61 26.83 1.25
C SER A 389 8.00 27.61 0.07
N PRO A 390 8.78 28.51 -0.53
CA PRO A 390 9.50 28.17 -1.75
C PRO A 390 10.93 27.67 -1.47
N ALA A 391 11.06 26.44 -0.93
CA ALA A 391 12.27 25.64 -0.61
C ALA A 391 13.29 26.08 0.49
N GLY A 392 12.85 26.61 1.65
CA GLY A 392 13.71 26.94 2.81
C GLY A 392 13.05 27.77 3.94
N THR A 393 12.52 27.10 4.98
CA THR A 393 12.20 27.64 6.32
C THR A 393 13.33 27.34 7.31
N THR A 394 13.45 28.15 8.38
CA THR A 394 14.36 27.88 9.50
C THR A 394 13.84 26.77 10.43
N PRO A 395 14.70 25.93 11.02
CA PRO A 395 14.31 25.01 12.10
C PRO A 395 13.73 25.78 13.30
N ILE A 396 12.80 25.15 14.03
CA ILE A 396 12.23 25.69 15.29
C ILE A 396 13.29 25.69 16.41
N ALA A 397 14.18 24.70 16.40
CA ALA A 397 15.38 24.63 17.20
C ALA A 397 16.47 23.86 16.45
N THR A 398 17.73 24.21 16.70
CA THR A 398 18.91 23.46 16.28
C THR A 398 19.85 23.40 17.47
N PHE A 399 20.36 22.22 17.80
CA PHE A 399 21.40 22.05 18.81
C PHE A 399 22.78 22.02 18.15
N ASN A 400 23.83 22.30 18.92
CA ASN A 400 25.20 22.27 18.42
C ASN A 400 25.70 20.83 18.25
N ASP A 401 26.93 20.67 17.76
CA ASP A 401 27.61 19.37 17.62
C ASP A 401 27.97 18.78 19.00
N GLU A 402 26.94 18.33 19.75
CA GLU A 402 27.07 17.74 21.08
C GLU A 402 27.61 16.30 21.02
N THR A 403 28.57 15.99 21.90
CA THR A 403 29.16 14.65 22.01
C THR A 403 28.41 13.80 23.03
N GLY A 404 27.27 13.23 22.62
CA GLY A 404 26.43 12.45 23.52
C GLY A 404 25.41 11.55 22.84
N THR A 405 24.49 11.02 23.64
CA THR A 405 23.33 10.21 23.24
C THR A 405 22.00 10.80 23.75
N THR A 406 22.04 12.02 24.30
CA THR A 406 20.88 12.70 24.89
C THR A 406 21.04 14.21 24.79
N GLN A 407 19.94 14.90 24.46
CA GLN A 407 19.81 16.35 24.41
C GLN A 407 18.48 16.76 25.05
N THR A 408 18.50 17.74 25.96
CA THR A 408 17.26 18.30 26.51
C THR A 408 16.76 19.44 25.63
N TRP A 409 15.47 19.43 25.30
CA TRP A 409 14.77 20.49 24.56
C TRP A 409 13.61 21.01 25.40
N THR A 410 13.58 22.30 25.73
CA THR A 410 12.37 22.94 26.26
C THR A 410 11.37 23.10 25.12
N VAL A 411 10.20 22.47 25.22
CA VAL A 411 9.19 22.36 24.15
C VAL A 411 8.59 23.74 23.84
N ASN A 412 9.27 24.52 23.00
CA ASN A 412 8.94 25.89 22.63
C ASN A 412 8.01 25.98 21.40
N ALA A 413 7.02 25.10 21.34
CA ALA A 413 6.03 25.02 20.28
C ALA A 413 4.62 24.89 20.85
N THR A 414 3.62 25.45 20.16
CA THR A 414 2.23 25.51 20.62
C THR A 414 1.57 24.13 20.74
N VAL A 415 0.69 23.92 21.72
CA VAL A 415 -0.19 22.73 21.79
C VAL A 415 -0.86 22.45 20.44
N GLY A 416 -0.83 21.19 20.00
CA GLY A 416 -1.38 20.77 18.71
C GLY A 416 -0.46 21.05 17.50
N ALA A 417 0.78 21.51 17.73
CA ALA A 417 1.80 21.52 16.68
C ALA A 417 2.25 20.08 16.36
N SER A 418 2.21 19.72 15.08
CA SER A 418 2.75 18.46 14.55
C SER A 418 4.25 18.62 14.27
N LEU A 419 5.08 17.86 14.98
CA LEU A 419 6.54 17.96 14.92
C LEU A 419 7.19 16.59 14.70
N LEU A 420 8.44 16.58 14.27
CA LEU A 420 9.29 15.39 14.23
C LEU A 420 10.73 15.76 14.60
N PHE A 421 11.48 14.82 15.16
CA PHE A 421 12.92 14.96 15.33
C PHE A 421 13.66 14.26 14.19
N GLY A 422 14.78 14.86 13.78
CA GLY A 422 15.78 14.25 12.92
C GLY A 422 17.15 14.33 13.59
N ILE A 423 18.02 13.36 13.31
CA ILE A 423 19.43 13.36 13.69
C ILE A 423 20.26 12.81 12.54
N ARG A 424 21.53 13.26 12.46
CA ARG A 424 22.47 12.84 11.44
C ARG A 424 23.88 12.63 12.00
N ASP A 425 24.38 11.41 11.93
CA ASP A 425 25.72 11.10 12.46
C ASP A 425 26.87 11.62 11.57
N SER A 426 28.11 11.51 12.06
CA SER A 426 29.30 11.99 11.34
C SER A 426 29.58 11.30 10.00
N THR A 427 28.98 10.12 9.76
CA THR A 427 29.05 9.41 8.47
C THR A 427 27.93 9.82 7.50
N GLY A 428 27.02 10.67 7.97
CA GLY A 428 25.89 11.19 7.21
C GLY A 428 24.63 10.32 7.25
N VAL A 429 24.61 9.27 8.08
CA VAL A 429 23.43 8.42 8.32
C VAL A 429 22.40 9.20 9.10
N THR A 430 21.16 9.23 8.62
CA THR A 430 20.05 9.96 9.25
C THR A 430 19.05 9.02 9.92
N ALA A 431 18.47 9.47 11.03
CA ALA A 431 17.30 8.84 11.65
C ALA A 431 16.26 9.91 12.01
N THR A 432 14.98 9.54 11.97
CA THR A 432 13.85 10.43 12.26
C THR A 432 12.81 9.73 13.13
N THR A 433 12.11 10.49 13.98
CA THR A 433 10.92 9.99 14.68
C THR A 433 9.72 9.91 13.75
N ALA A 434 8.65 9.23 14.19
CA ALA A 434 7.33 9.53 13.67
C ALA A 434 6.93 10.98 14.05
N ALA A 435 5.92 11.52 13.35
CA ALA A 435 5.34 12.79 13.74
C ALA A 435 4.61 12.66 15.09
N PHE A 436 4.79 13.63 15.97
CA PHE A 436 4.15 13.71 17.29
C PHE A 436 3.46 15.06 17.47
N GLN A 437 2.50 15.10 18.38
CA GLN A 437 1.76 16.31 18.73
C GLN A 437 2.31 16.89 20.03
N VAL A 438 2.49 18.21 20.10
CA VAL A 438 2.71 18.89 21.38
C VAL A 438 1.44 18.83 22.20
N VAL A 439 1.53 18.36 23.45
CA VAL A 439 0.41 18.30 24.39
C VAL A 439 0.43 19.50 25.34
N THR A 440 -0.69 19.76 26.02
CA THR A 440 -0.77 20.79 27.06
C THR A 440 0.25 20.51 28.18
N GLY A 441 1.12 21.48 28.47
CA GLY A 441 2.04 21.46 29.60
C GLY A 441 1.74 22.56 30.62
N SER A 442 2.74 22.92 31.41
CA SER A 442 2.61 23.84 32.54
C SER A 442 2.29 25.32 32.22
N GLY A 443 2.39 25.76 30.97
CA GLY A 443 2.05 27.13 30.54
C GLY A 443 2.61 27.49 29.17
N ASP A 444 2.47 28.76 28.76
CA ASP A 444 2.86 29.30 27.43
C ASP A 444 4.16 30.13 27.45
N SER A 445 4.81 30.27 28.61
CA SER A 445 5.90 31.23 28.85
C SER A 445 7.17 31.03 28.02
N CYS A 446 7.36 29.85 27.43
CA CYS A 446 8.48 29.54 26.56
C CYS A 446 8.24 29.93 25.08
N LEU A 447 6.99 30.14 24.66
CA LEU A 447 6.64 30.38 23.26
C LEU A 447 7.13 31.75 22.75
N THR A 448 7.46 32.66 23.65
CA THR A 448 8.04 33.98 23.36
C THR A 448 9.57 34.03 23.52
N ALA A 449 10.20 32.93 23.94
CA ALA A 449 11.65 32.82 24.10
C ALA A 449 12.28 32.20 22.85
N GLY A 450 13.04 32.99 22.08
CA GLY A 450 13.99 32.45 21.12
C GLY A 450 14.99 31.54 21.84
N ALA A 451 15.23 30.34 21.30
CA ALA A 451 15.93 29.27 22.02
C ALA A 451 17.35 29.68 22.46
N SER A 452 17.53 29.88 23.76
CA SER A 452 18.84 29.96 24.42
C SER A 452 19.10 28.68 25.19
N SER A 453 20.25 28.05 24.95
CA SER A 453 20.72 26.86 25.65
C SER A 453 21.43 27.25 26.94
N ASP A 454 20.80 27.07 28.10
CA ASP A 454 21.46 27.23 29.40
C ASP A 454 22.31 25.98 29.73
N THR A 455 23.63 26.11 29.56
CA THR A 455 24.62 25.14 30.05
C THR A 455 25.05 25.52 31.48
N THR A 456 24.48 24.86 32.48
CA THR A 456 24.84 25.11 33.89
C THR A 456 26.20 24.49 34.26
N THR A 457 27.25 25.32 34.32
CA THR A 457 28.52 24.94 34.99
C THR A 457 29.25 26.14 35.59
N GLY A 458 29.57 26.05 36.90
CA GLY A 458 30.74 26.70 37.52
C GLY A 458 30.73 28.23 37.69
N ALA A 459 30.72 28.69 38.95
CA ALA A 459 30.85 30.11 39.29
C ALA A 459 32.29 30.66 39.11
N THR A 460 32.42 31.96 38.76
CA THR A 460 33.44 32.88 39.33
C THR A 460 33.10 34.36 39.07
N THR A 461 33.84 35.26 39.71
CA THR A 461 33.42 36.63 40.09
C THR A 461 33.74 37.80 39.15
N ALA A 462 32.93 38.86 39.29
CA ALA A 462 33.21 40.31 39.17
C ALA A 462 33.20 41.02 37.80
N GLY A 463 32.59 42.22 37.76
CA GLY A 463 32.76 43.23 36.69
C GLY A 463 31.58 44.18 36.41
N THR A 464 31.43 45.28 37.16
CA THR A 464 30.66 46.50 36.78
C THR A 464 31.22 47.15 35.49
N THR A 465 30.49 47.79 34.58
CA THR A 465 29.77 49.11 34.67
C THR A 465 28.90 49.34 33.40
N THR A 466 27.62 49.75 33.45
CA THR A 466 27.04 51.13 33.49
C THR A 466 26.67 51.80 32.13
N ALA A 467 25.35 51.95 31.91
CA ALA A 467 24.58 53.02 31.24
C ALA A 467 24.76 53.39 29.74
N GLY A 468 23.62 53.73 29.10
CA GLY A 468 23.55 54.26 27.72
C GLY A 468 22.14 54.49 27.16
N THR A 469 21.31 55.31 27.83
CA THR A 469 19.97 55.73 27.34
C THR A 469 20.02 56.69 26.15
N THR A 470 19.05 56.62 25.23
CA THR A 470 18.39 57.81 24.60
C THR A 470 17.13 57.43 23.83
N THR A 471 16.37 58.43 23.34
CA THR A 471 14.91 58.39 23.27
C THR A 471 14.35 58.89 21.92
N ALA A 472 13.18 58.38 21.55
CA ALA A 472 12.09 58.98 20.73
C ALA A 472 12.39 59.96 19.56
N GLY A 473 11.68 59.75 18.45
CA GLY A 473 11.48 60.76 17.41
C GLY A 473 10.39 60.37 16.41
N ALA A 474 9.19 60.95 16.54
CA ALA A 474 8.09 60.80 15.59
C ALA A 474 7.71 62.17 15.00
N THR A 475 7.44 62.24 13.70
CA THR A 475 6.80 63.42 13.07
C THR A 475 6.05 63.07 11.79
N THR A 476 4.96 63.81 11.55
CA THR A 476 3.96 63.61 10.49
C THR A 476 3.86 64.82 9.54
N ALA A 477 3.58 64.59 8.25
CA ALA A 477 2.83 65.45 7.31
C ALA A 477 2.58 64.62 6.02
N ALA A 478 1.38 64.48 5.42
CA ALA A 478 0.47 65.48 4.82
C ALA A 478 1.12 66.23 3.62
N THR A 479 0.51 66.44 2.45
CA THR A 479 -0.91 66.78 2.18
C THR A 479 -1.28 66.65 0.67
N THR A 480 -2.56 66.40 0.32
CA THR A 480 -3.30 66.75 -0.94
C THR A 480 -2.80 66.29 -2.34
N GLY A 481 -3.66 65.99 -3.33
CA GLY A 481 -5.14 65.88 -3.33
C GLY A 481 -5.83 65.77 -4.72
N THR A 482 -7.12 65.39 -4.69
CA THR A 482 -8.24 65.71 -5.64
C THR A 482 -8.36 65.15 -7.08
N THR A 483 -9.43 64.34 -7.27
CA THR A 483 -10.45 64.33 -8.37
C THR A 483 -10.03 64.03 -9.83
N THR A 484 -10.65 63.11 -10.58
CA THR A 484 -12.07 63.15 -11.03
C THR A 484 -12.60 61.79 -11.59
N SER A 485 -13.92 61.70 -11.76
CA SER A 485 -14.71 60.78 -12.61
C SER A 485 -15.93 61.61 -13.10
N PRO A 486 -16.86 61.15 -14.00
CA PRO A 486 -17.11 59.80 -14.52
C PRO A 486 -17.49 59.76 -16.04
N ALA A 487 -18.30 58.76 -16.43
CA ALA A 487 -19.10 58.57 -17.66
C ALA A 487 -18.45 57.77 -18.83
N ALA A 488 -19.16 57.05 -19.71
CA ALA A 488 -20.38 56.20 -19.69
C ALA A 488 -21.02 56.15 -21.10
N SER A 489 -21.04 54.98 -21.75
CA SER A 489 -21.93 54.62 -22.90
C SER A 489 -21.67 53.15 -23.31
N LYS A 490 -22.65 52.23 -23.30
CA LYS A 490 -23.61 51.89 -24.39
C LYS A 490 -22.93 51.37 -25.68
N ALA A 491 -23.43 50.35 -26.40
CA ALA A 491 -24.54 49.40 -26.19
C ALA A 491 -24.53 48.31 -27.31
N THR A 492 -25.41 47.28 -27.19
CA THR A 492 -25.92 46.37 -28.27
C THR A 492 -24.87 45.50 -29.00
N GLY A 493 -25.07 44.23 -29.37
CA GLY A 493 -26.22 43.38 -29.75
C GLY A 493 -25.70 42.47 -30.90
N SER A 494 -26.25 41.33 -31.31
CA SER A 494 -27.45 40.57 -30.96
C SER A 494 -27.37 39.15 -31.56
N THR A 495 -27.97 38.16 -30.89
CA THR A 495 -28.61 36.93 -31.43
C THR A 495 -28.26 36.38 -32.83
N SER A 496 -28.01 35.07 -32.92
CA SER A 496 -28.83 34.19 -33.78
C SER A 496 -28.72 32.71 -33.34
N ALA A 497 -29.81 31.97 -33.48
CA ALA A 497 -29.88 30.53 -33.25
C ALA A 497 -30.23 29.81 -34.56
N ALA A 498 -29.84 28.53 -34.68
CA ALA A 498 -30.40 27.63 -35.68
C ALA A 498 -30.46 26.20 -35.10
N ALA A 499 -31.66 25.62 -35.13
CA ALA A 499 -31.90 24.22 -34.78
C ALA A 499 -32.08 23.40 -36.06
N SER A 500 -31.82 22.09 -36.00
CA SER A 500 -32.36 21.13 -36.97
C SER A 500 -32.78 19.84 -36.28
N LYS A 501 -33.79 19.18 -36.84
CA LYS A 501 -34.58 18.12 -36.20
C LYS A 501 -34.13 16.73 -36.64
N ALA A 502 -34.13 15.82 -35.67
CA ALA A 502 -34.71 14.47 -35.68
C ALA A 502 -34.96 13.74 -37.02
N SER A 503 -34.60 12.45 -37.02
CA SER A 503 -35.52 11.40 -37.45
C SER A 503 -35.31 10.13 -36.62
N SER A 504 -36.40 9.44 -36.32
CA SER A 504 -36.44 8.17 -35.60
C SER A 504 -36.91 7.07 -36.55
N SER A 505 -36.49 5.83 -36.30
CA SER A 505 -37.25 4.67 -36.77
C SER A 505 -37.22 3.57 -35.70
N SER A 506 -38.41 3.19 -35.26
CA SER A 506 -38.67 2.09 -34.34
C SER A 506 -39.16 0.89 -35.14
N THR A 507 -38.76 -0.32 -34.76
CA THR A 507 -39.53 -1.52 -35.11
C THR A 507 -39.65 -2.41 -33.88
N THR A 508 -40.90 -2.53 -33.41
CA THR A 508 -41.31 -3.40 -32.31
C THR A 508 -41.90 -4.67 -32.89
N SER A 509 -41.52 -5.84 -32.38
CA SER A 509 -42.28 -7.07 -32.60
C SER A 509 -42.40 -7.85 -31.29
N SER A 510 -43.52 -7.61 -30.62
CA SER A 510 -43.98 -8.44 -29.51
C SER A 510 -44.61 -9.73 -30.04
N SER A 511 -44.30 -10.87 -29.42
CA SER A 511 -45.23 -12.01 -29.40
C SER A 511 -45.33 -12.54 -27.98
N ALA A 512 -46.54 -12.89 -27.57
CA ALA A 512 -46.89 -13.35 -26.23
C ALA A 512 -47.78 -14.58 -26.33
N GLY A 513 -47.73 -15.44 -25.31
CA GLY A 513 -48.47 -16.70 -25.23
C GLY A 513 -47.52 -17.88 -24.99
N GLN A 514 -47.81 -18.82 -24.09
CA GLN A 514 -48.96 -18.98 -23.20
C GLN A 514 -48.52 -19.46 -21.82
N ALA A 515 -49.28 -19.12 -20.79
CA ALA A 515 -49.22 -19.80 -19.50
C ALA A 515 -50.08 -21.08 -19.55
N VAL A 516 -49.60 -22.15 -18.93
CA VAL A 516 -50.42 -23.31 -18.55
C VAL A 516 -50.25 -23.55 -17.06
N SER A 517 -51.35 -23.75 -16.37
CA SER A 517 -51.46 -23.74 -14.92
C SER A 517 -51.73 -25.13 -14.33
N ALA A 518 -51.13 -25.38 -13.16
CA ALA A 518 -51.62 -26.31 -12.13
C ALA A 518 -51.60 -27.83 -12.47
N PRO A 519 -51.78 -28.76 -11.49
CA PRO A 519 -52.24 -28.54 -10.11
C PRO A 519 -51.28 -28.99 -8.99
N ALA A 520 -51.69 -28.68 -7.76
CA ALA A 520 -51.01 -29.04 -6.51
C ALA A 520 -51.52 -30.36 -5.91
N GLY A 521 -50.68 -30.97 -5.07
CA GLY A 521 -51.01 -32.03 -4.09
C GLY A 521 -49.96 -31.98 -2.98
N VAL A 522 -50.22 -31.32 -1.85
CA VAL A 522 -50.78 -31.91 -0.60
C VAL A 522 -49.87 -32.99 0.03
N LEU A 523 -49.04 -32.51 0.98
CA LEU A 523 -48.73 -33.03 2.34
C LEU A 523 -49.20 -34.45 2.74
N PRO A 524 -48.44 -35.18 3.61
CA PRO A 524 -48.06 -34.68 4.94
C PRO A 524 -46.68 -35.05 5.50
N ALA A 525 -46.42 -34.51 6.69
CA ALA A 525 -45.18 -34.59 7.46
C ALA A 525 -44.95 -35.94 8.15
N PHE A 526 -43.69 -36.18 8.56
CA PHE A 526 -43.38 -37.01 9.72
C PHE A 526 -42.43 -36.29 10.68
N VAL A 527 -42.71 -36.45 11.98
CA VAL A 527 -41.94 -35.90 13.10
C VAL A 527 -41.40 -37.07 13.94
N ALA A 528 -40.09 -37.08 14.17
CA ALA A 528 -39.38 -37.77 15.25
C ALA A 528 -37.99 -37.09 15.30
N VAL A 529 -37.48 -36.45 16.37
CA VAL A 529 -37.50 -36.71 17.83
C VAL A 529 -36.74 -37.97 18.22
N LEU A 530 -35.94 -37.85 19.30
CA LEU A 530 -34.85 -38.72 19.79
C LEU A 530 -33.47 -38.40 19.15
N GLY A 531 -32.38 -38.28 19.91
CA GLY A 531 -32.23 -38.38 21.37
C GLY A 531 -30.80 -38.08 21.81
N ALA A 532 -30.63 -37.71 23.09
CA ALA A 532 -29.38 -37.19 23.68
C ALA A 532 -28.18 -38.17 23.74
N GLY A 533 -26.97 -37.58 23.72
CA GLY A 533 -26.06 -37.66 24.88
C GLY A 533 -24.95 -38.73 24.93
N LEU A 534 -23.70 -38.25 24.90
CA LEU A 534 -22.48 -38.66 25.67
C LEU A 534 -21.36 -37.71 25.17
N ILE A 535 -20.55 -36.95 25.92
CA ILE A 535 -19.87 -37.08 27.23
C ILE A 535 -18.80 -38.18 27.28
N ALA A 536 -17.58 -37.76 27.63
CA ALA A 536 -16.40 -38.55 28.05
C ALA A 536 -15.72 -39.43 26.97
N LEU A 537 -14.40 -39.65 26.96
CA LEU A 537 -13.21 -38.95 27.51
C LEU A 537 -11.97 -39.62 26.84
N LEU A 538 -10.75 -39.38 27.35
CA LEU A 538 -9.46 -40.01 27.01
C LEU A 538 -8.80 -39.44 25.72
N ALA A 539 -7.51 -39.08 25.73
CA ALA A 539 -6.57 -38.88 26.86
C ALA A 539 -5.48 -37.89 26.44
#